data_AF-A0A9P6UGG9-F1
#
_entry.id   AF-A0A9P6UGG9-F1
#
_cell.length_a   1.000
_cell.length_b   1.000
_cell.length_c   1.000
_cell.angle_alpha   90.00
_cell.angle_beta   90.00
_cell.angle_gamma   90.00
#
_symmetry.space_group_name_H-M   'P 1'
#
loop_
_entity.id
_entity.type
_entity.pdbx_description
1 polymer ?
#
loop_
_entity_poly.entity_id
_entity_poly.type
_entity_poly.pdbx_seq_one_letter_code
_entity_poly.pdbx_strand_id
1 'polypeptide(L)'
;GLTIEEQKSQFGLWSIMASPLILSTDVKALKTDQIAYLTNPEIIAINQDPLGIQGRIAWRTASDDSDVLVKPMQNVSIRAAAVLNRQHVVSSISVPFTRLGYTFLPSAVPQGCEYLVRELFSQSEEVLKVLNPRNESLTTVLRPHATALFKITTLTNLAACRPTLPTGAIYLTSSLLCMDVFNSETAPGTPVLAFQCTRNENQLWQTSSVPPPFENPQSSVGPSAGWTDPRTLLWIKTLDNLCLDTELGNVTPAPGSKVVINPCDATRETQQWTYDPMLGTLFHTYTGFCIEAPGATTLQDVSLIPLRLWKCGDQKDSQVWSMPA
;
A
#
# COMPACT_ATOMS: atom_id res chain seq x y z
N GLY A 1 28.54 15.85 -7.97
CA GLY A 1 27.52 16.18 -6.96
C GLY A 1 26.15 15.85 -7.52
N LEU A 2 25.12 15.78 -6.67
CA LEU A 2 23.75 15.50 -7.10
C LEU A 2 23.21 16.63 -7.98
N THR A 3 22.48 16.27 -9.04
CA THR A 3 21.66 17.22 -9.79
C THR A 3 20.54 17.79 -8.92
N ILE A 4 19.90 18.89 -9.37
CA ILE A 4 18.75 19.43 -8.63
C ILE A 4 17.59 18.43 -8.54
N GLU A 5 17.40 17.60 -9.57
CA GLU A 5 16.36 16.56 -9.57
C GLU A 5 16.67 15.49 -8.53
N GLU A 6 17.91 15.02 -8.45
CA GLU A 6 18.31 14.01 -7.46
C GLU A 6 18.24 14.55 -6.02
N GLN A 7 18.54 15.84 -5.82
CA GLN A 7 18.36 16.50 -4.52
C GLN A 7 16.89 16.59 -4.10
N LYS A 8 16.01 16.99 -5.02
CA LYS A 8 14.55 16.99 -4.79
C LYS A 8 14.04 15.57 -4.52
N SER A 9 14.50 14.59 -5.29
CA SER A 9 14.18 13.18 -5.08
C SER A 9 14.58 12.71 -3.69
N GLN A 10 15.80 13.02 -3.24
CA GLN A 10 16.24 12.69 -1.89
C GLN A 10 15.29 13.30 -0.84
N PHE A 11 15.01 14.60 -0.93
CA PHE A 11 14.15 15.28 0.04
C PHE A 11 12.71 14.74 0.01
N GLY A 12 12.16 14.49 -1.17
CA GLY A 12 10.80 13.97 -1.36
C GLY A 12 10.65 12.53 -0.86
N LEU A 13 11.62 11.66 -1.14
CA LEU A 13 11.63 10.28 -0.65
C LEU A 13 11.80 10.22 0.87
N TRP A 14 12.68 11.03 1.45
CA TRP A 14 12.77 11.13 2.92
C TRP A 14 11.47 11.64 3.53
N SER A 15 10.82 12.58 2.86
CA SER A 15 9.55 13.14 3.31
C SER A 15 8.43 12.10 3.29
N ILE A 16 8.23 11.40 2.18
CA ILE A 16 7.18 10.36 2.09
C ILE A 16 7.46 9.19 3.03
N MET A 17 8.72 8.87 3.34
CA MET A 17 9.09 7.79 4.27
C MET A 17 9.08 8.19 5.76
N ALA A 18 8.69 9.43 6.09
CA ALA A 18 8.74 9.95 7.48
C ALA A 18 10.15 9.90 8.10
N SER A 19 11.20 9.99 7.28
CA SER A 19 12.59 9.95 7.73
C SER A 19 12.99 11.28 8.40
N PRO A 20 13.97 11.29 9.32
CA PRO A 20 14.52 12.53 9.85
C PRO A 20 15.06 13.46 8.74
N LEU A 21 14.68 14.74 8.75
CA LEU A 21 15.15 15.75 7.81
C LEU A 21 16.30 16.57 8.44
N ILE A 22 17.52 16.03 8.38
CA ILE A 22 18.73 16.66 8.92
C ILE A 22 19.60 17.16 7.77
N LEU A 23 19.92 18.46 7.75
CA LEU A 23 20.78 19.05 6.74
C LEU A 23 22.26 18.82 7.08
N SER A 24 23.00 18.21 6.16
CA SER A 24 24.45 18.03 6.24
C SER A 24 25.25 18.96 5.32
N THR A 25 24.56 19.80 4.54
CA THR A 25 25.16 20.75 3.59
C THR A 25 25.60 22.05 4.26
N ASP A 26 26.52 22.79 3.62
CA ASP A 26 26.82 24.16 4.03
C ASP A 26 25.60 25.06 3.75
N VAL A 27 24.93 25.45 4.84
CA VAL A 27 23.73 26.29 4.79
C VAL A 27 23.98 27.68 4.21
N LYS A 28 25.22 28.18 4.27
CA LYS A 28 25.58 29.49 3.69
C LYS A 28 25.70 29.44 2.17
N ALA A 29 25.90 28.25 1.61
CA ALA A 29 26.08 28.03 0.17
C ALA A 29 24.78 27.60 -0.53
N LEU A 30 23.66 27.49 0.20
CA LEU A 30 22.37 27.09 -0.38
C LEU A 30 21.86 28.13 -1.37
N LYS A 31 21.44 27.64 -2.54
CA LYS A 31 20.83 28.45 -3.59
C LYS A 31 19.32 28.61 -3.36
N THR A 32 18.72 29.62 -3.97
CA THR A 32 17.29 29.93 -3.84
C THR A 32 16.38 28.76 -4.20
N ASP A 33 16.71 28.01 -5.26
CA ASP A 33 15.97 26.83 -5.69
C ASP A 33 16.04 25.68 -4.67
N GLN A 34 17.20 25.53 -4.00
CA GLN A 34 17.39 24.56 -2.93
C GLN A 34 16.60 24.94 -1.67
N ILE A 35 16.69 26.20 -1.25
CA ILE A 35 15.93 26.72 -0.10
C ILE A 35 14.43 26.51 -0.35
N ALA A 36 13.94 26.79 -1.56
CA ALA A 36 12.52 26.69 -1.89
C ALA A 36 11.92 25.31 -1.60
N TYR A 37 12.59 24.21 -1.96
CA TYR A 37 12.06 22.88 -1.65
C TYR A 37 12.35 22.48 -0.19
N LEU A 38 13.51 22.83 0.36
CA LEU A 38 13.89 22.50 1.74
C LEU A 38 12.97 23.15 2.78
N THR A 39 12.40 24.31 2.46
CA THR A 39 11.47 25.04 3.34
C THR A 39 10.02 24.92 2.90
N ASN A 40 9.67 24.04 1.95
CA ASN A 40 8.29 23.90 1.50
C ASN A 40 7.42 23.31 2.62
N PRO A 41 6.45 24.08 3.16
CA PRO A 41 5.66 23.66 4.32
C PRO A 41 4.78 22.45 4.03
N GLU A 42 4.35 22.24 2.78
CA GLU A 42 3.51 21.09 2.43
C GLU A 42 4.32 19.78 2.38
N ILE A 43 5.57 19.85 1.90
CA ILE A 43 6.46 18.68 1.90
C ILE A 43 6.86 18.33 3.34
N ILE A 44 7.18 19.35 4.15
CA ILE A 44 7.49 19.17 5.58
C ILE A 44 6.27 18.60 6.32
N ALA A 45 5.05 19.05 6.02
CA ALA A 45 3.83 18.50 6.62
C ALA A 45 3.60 17.03 6.24
N ILE A 46 3.98 16.59 5.03
CA ILE A 46 3.99 15.17 4.69
C ILE A 46 4.99 14.41 5.56
N ASN A 47 6.20 14.95 5.74
CA ASN A 47 7.22 14.29 6.56
C ASN A 47 6.83 14.19 8.03
N GLN A 48 6.33 15.29 8.60
CA GLN A 48 5.99 15.48 10.01
C GLN A 48 4.53 15.14 10.33
N ASP A 49 3.87 14.34 9.49
CA ASP A 49 2.50 13.89 9.75
C ASP A 49 2.42 13.19 11.12
N PRO A 50 1.47 13.57 12.00
CA PRO A 50 1.41 13.04 13.36
C PRO A 50 1.16 11.54 13.49
N LEU A 51 0.73 10.84 12.43
CA LEU A 51 0.64 9.37 12.48
C LEU A 51 2.02 8.73 12.59
N GLY A 52 3.10 9.40 12.15
CA GLY A 52 4.44 8.83 12.12
C GLY A 52 4.59 7.62 11.19
N ILE A 53 3.60 7.37 10.32
CA ILE A 53 3.59 6.24 9.40
C ILE A 53 4.45 6.58 8.17
N GLN A 54 5.34 5.68 7.80
CA GLN A 54 6.12 5.77 6.56
C GLN A 54 5.26 5.45 5.34
N GLY A 55 5.53 6.13 4.23
CA GLY A 55 5.02 5.72 2.92
C GLY A 55 5.65 4.41 2.47
N ARG A 56 4.89 3.60 1.75
CA ARG A 56 5.32 2.29 1.24
C ARG A 56 5.19 2.25 -0.28
N ILE A 57 6.03 1.44 -0.94
CA ILE A 57 5.87 1.16 -2.37
C ILE A 57 4.55 0.42 -2.56
N ALA A 58 3.57 1.12 -3.14
CA ALA A 58 2.25 0.60 -3.45
C ALA A 58 2.17 0.03 -4.86
N TRP A 59 3.08 0.43 -5.76
CA TRP A 59 3.14 -0.11 -7.12
C TRP A 59 4.50 0.16 -7.76
N ARG A 60 4.86 -0.72 -8.70
CA ARG A 60 6.03 -0.62 -9.56
C ARG A 60 5.60 -0.92 -10.98
N THR A 61 6.10 -0.15 -11.94
CA THR A 61 5.80 -0.42 -13.36
C THR A 61 6.45 -1.73 -13.80
N ALA A 62 5.87 -2.42 -14.79
CA ALA A 62 6.22 -3.80 -15.16
C ALA A 62 7.71 -4.03 -15.53
N SER A 63 8.43 -2.96 -15.86
CA SER A 63 9.86 -2.94 -16.21
C SER A 63 10.79 -2.48 -15.07
N ASP A 64 10.28 -2.31 -13.85
CA ASP A 64 11.03 -1.75 -12.70
C ASP A 64 11.53 -0.31 -12.94
N ASP A 65 10.88 0.40 -13.87
CA ASP A 65 11.28 1.73 -14.32
C ASP A 65 10.89 2.84 -13.35
N SER A 66 9.88 2.59 -12.52
CA SER A 66 9.36 3.59 -11.61
C SER A 66 8.75 2.97 -10.37
N ASP A 67 8.98 3.63 -9.25
CA ASP A 67 8.39 3.27 -7.96
C ASP A 67 7.33 4.30 -7.57
N VAL A 68 6.17 3.80 -7.16
CA VAL A 68 5.07 4.62 -6.62
C VAL A 68 4.94 4.32 -5.13
N LEU A 69 5.23 5.32 -4.32
CA LEU A 69 5.06 5.26 -2.87
C LEU A 69 3.79 5.98 -2.47
N VAL A 70 3.11 5.44 -1.46
CA VAL A 70 1.88 6.02 -0.93
C VAL A 70 1.97 6.08 0.58
N LYS A 71 1.52 7.18 1.16
CA LYS A 71 1.50 7.42 2.60
C LYS A 71 0.09 7.84 3.05
N PRO A 72 -0.52 7.14 4.02
CA PRO A 72 -1.70 7.64 4.73
C PRO A 72 -1.31 8.85 5.58
N MET A 73 -2.25 9.78 5.75
CA MET A 73 -2.07 11.01 6.53
C MET A 73 -3.09 11.04 7.67
N GLN A 74 -2.76 11.72 8.77
CA GLN A 74 -3.67 11.86 9.92
C GLN A 74 -5.01 12.47 9.50
N ASN A 75 -4.95 13.49 8.64
CA ASN A 75 -6.14 13.99 7.98
C ASN A 75 -6.55 13.02 6.87
N VAL A 76 -7.56 12.21 7.13
CA VAL A 76 -8.10 11.19 6.21
C VAL A 76 -8.62 11.74 4.88
N SER A 77 -8.76 13.06 4.74
CA SER A 77 -9.10 13.71 3.45
C SER A 77 -7.88 13.88 2.55
N ILE A 78 -6.68 13.65 3.09
CA ILE A 78 -5.40 13.86 2.43
C ILE A 78 -4.70 12.51 2.28
N ARG A 79 -4.12 12.28 1.11
CA ARG A 79 -3.18 11.20 0.85
C ARG A 79 -1.94 11.75 0.17
N ALA A 80 -0.77 11.29 0.58
CA ALA A 80 0.48 11.65 -0.06
C ALA A 80 0.95 10.52 -0.96
N ALA A 81 1.51 10.86 -2.11
CA ALA A 81 2.07 9.90 -3.05
C ALA A 81 3.38 10.43 -3.65
N ALA A 82 4.36 9.56 -3.87
CA ALA A 82 5.58 9.91 -4.59
C ALA A 82 5.74 8.99 -5.81
N VAL A 83 6.12 9.56 -6.95
CA VAL A 83 6.42 8.82 -8.17
C VAL A 83 7.88 9.07 -8.50
N LEU A 84 8.71 8.05 -8.37
CA LEU A 84 10.15 8.09 -8.66
C LEU A 84 10.41 7.49 -10.04
N ASN A 85 11.02 8.25 -10.94
CA ASN A 85 11.57 7.72 -12.18
C ASN A 85 12.96 7.12 -11.92
N ARG A 86 13.10 5.80 -12.05
CA ARG A 86 14.36 5.08 -11.85
C ARG A 86 15.18 4.97 -13.13
N GLN A 87 14.63 5.38 -14.27
CA GLN A 87 15.32 5.33 -15.53
C GLN A 87 16.34 6.49 -15.68
N HIS A 88 17.29 6.26 -16.60
CA HIS A 88 18.24 7.27 -17.07
C HIS A 88 17.69 8.17 -18.20
N VAL A 89 16.40 8.04 -18.52
CA VAL A 89 15.71 8.82 -19.57
C VAL A 89 14.47 9.51 -19.01
N VAL A 90 13.93 10.45 -19.78
CA VAL A 90 12.65 11.10 -19.45
C VAL A 90 11.53 10.08 -19.61
N SER A 91 10.68 9.96 -18.58
CA SER A 91 9.61 8.97 -18.51
C SER A 91 8.27 9.64 -18.30
N SER A 92 7.26 9.27 -19.10
CA SER A 92 5.86 9.59 -18.84
C SER A 92 5.25 8.46 -18.04
N ILE A 93 4.79 8.74 -16.83
CA ILE A 93 4.28 7.75 -15.88
C ILE A 93 2.82 8.09 -15.59
N SER A 94 1.93 7.11 -15.80
CA SER A 94 0.51 7.22 -15.49
C SER A 94 0.16 6.21 -14.40
N VAL A 95 -0.35 6.71 -13.28
CA VAL A 95 -0.67 5.93 -12.08
C VAL A 95 -2.18 5.90 -11.89
N PRO A 96 -2.85 4.77 -12.10
CA PRO A 96 -4.25 4.62 -11.75
C PRO A 96 -4.47 4.86 -10.25
N PHE A 97 -5.54 5.55 -9.88
CA PHE A 97 -5.82 5.85 -8.46
C PHE A 97 -6.03 4.58 -7.61
N THR A 98 -6.40 3.46 -8.22
CA THR A 98 -6.45 2.16 -7.55
C THR A 98 -5.08 1.72 -7.02
N ARG A 99 -3.99 2.08 -7.70
CA ARG A 99 -2.61 1.84 -7.24
C ARG A 99 -2.21 2.78 -6.09
N LEU A 100 -2.94 3.87 -5.89
CA LEU A 100 -2.80 4.79 -4.76
C LEU A 100 -3.66 4.38 -3.55
N GLY A 101 -4.38 3.27 -3.68
CA GLY A 101 -5.23 2.69 -2.64
C GLY A 101 -6.68 3.14 -2.68
N TYR A 102 -7.09 3.95 -3.66
CA TYR A 102 -8.50 4.30 -3.80
C TYR A 102 -9.31 3.15 -4.40
N THR A 103 -10.57 2.98 -3.99
CA THR A 103 -11.50 2.03 -4.59
C THR A 103 -12.77 2.74 -5.06
N PHE A 104 -13.23 2.45 -6.28
CA PHE A 104 -14.34 3.19 -6.91
C PHE A 104 -15.54 2.30 -7.18
N LEU A 105 -15.91 1.48 -6.22
CA LEU A 105 -17.04 0.57 -6.37
C LEU A 105 -18.32 1.38 -6.70
N PRO A 106 -19.00 1.08 -7.82
CA PRO A 106 -20.15 1.88 -8.28
C PRO A 106 -21.29 2.03 -7.30
N SER A 107 -21.48 1.07 -6.39
CA SER A 107 -22.46 1.17 -5.31
C SER A 107 -22.00 2.08 -4.16
N ALA A 108 -20.69 2.29 -4.00
CA ALA A 108 -20.11 2.90 -2.80
C ALA A 108 -19.65 4.36 -2.98
N VAL A 109 -19.35 4.81 -4.21
CA VAL A 109 -18.82 6.16 -4.46
C VAL A 109 -19.79 7.00 -5.29
N PRO A 110 -20.38 8.07 -4.74
CA PRO A 110 -21.29 8.96 -5.46
C PRO A 110 -20.64 9.59 -6.71
N GLN A 111 -21.47 9.94 -7.70
CA GLN A 111 -21.03 10.84 -8.77
C GLN A 111 -20.64 12.20 -8.17
N GLY A 112 -19.59 12.82 -8.71
CA GLY A 112 -19.13 14.15 -8.28
C GLY A 112 -18.10 14.16 -7.14
N CYS A 113 -17.54 13.00 -6.74
CA CYS A 113 -16.37 13.00 -5.87
C CYS A 113 -15.15 13.56 -6.63
N GLU A 114 -14.69 14.73 -6.20
CA GLU A 114 -13.58 15.46 -6.81
C GLU A 114 -12.36 15.49 -5.88
N TYR A 115 -11.17 15.44 -6.48
CA TYR A 115 -9.91 15.34 -5.76
C TYR A 115 -8.94 16.36 -6.31
N LEU A 116 -8.48 17.23 -5.43
CA LEU A 116 -7.43 18.20 -5.72
C LEU A 116 -6.08 17.51 -5.62
N VAL A 117 -5.41 17.35 -6.75
CA VAL A 117 -4.06 16.83 -6.84
C VAL A 117 -3.10 17.99 -7.00
N ARG A 118 -2.13 18.11 -6.09
CA ARG A 118 -1.06 19.11 -6.13
C ARG A 118 0.30 18.42 -6.15
N GLU A 119 1.13 18.70 -7.15
CA GLU A 119 2.55 18.32 -7.15
C GLU A 119 3.35 19.40 -6.40
N LEU A 120 4.22 18.99 -5.49
CA LEU A 120 4.80 19.86 -4.47
C LEU A 120 6.17 20.44 -4.84
N PHE A 121 6.85 19.93 -5.87
CA PHE A 121 8.12 20.46 -6.35
C PHE A 121 7.95 21.47 -7.51
N SER A 122 6.78 21.55 -8.11
CA SER A 122 6.38 22.54 -9.10
C SER A 122 5.92 23.83 -8.43
N GLN A 123 6.34 24.96 -9.00
CA GLN A 123 5.98 26.30 -8.52
C GLN A 123 4.78 26.91 -9.26
N SER A 124 4.18 26.21 -10.25
CA SER A 124 3.01 26.74 -10.95
C SER A 124 1.70 26.34 -10.27
N GLU A 125 0.78 27.29 -10.12
CA GLU A 125 -0.60 27.00 -9.70
C GLU A 125 -1.38 26.17 -10.74
N GLU A 126 -0.85 26.06 -11.97
CA GLU A 126 -1.34 25.18 -13.05
C GLU A 126 -1.23 23.68 -12.74
N VAL A 127 -0.56 23.28 -11.65
CA VAL A 127 -0.44 21.86 -11.25
C VAL A 127 -1.54 21.40 -10.31
N LEU A 128 -2.50 22.27 -9.98
CA LEU A 128 -3.74 21.87 -9.32
C LEU A 128 -4.69 21.24 -10.34
N LYS A 129 -4.83 19.92 -10.27
CA LYS A 129 -5.78 19.19 -11.10
C LYS A 129 -6.92 18.69 -10.22
N VAL A 130 -8.15 18.98 -10.63
CA VAL A 130 -9.33 18.29 -10.14
C VAL A 130 -9.50 17.06 -11.01
N LEU A 131 -9.26 15.88 -10.45
CA LEU A 131 -9.40 14.61 -11.17
C LEU A 131 -10.61 13.85 -10.64
N ASN A 132 -11.25 13.07 -11.52
CA ASN A 132 -12.16 11.99 -11.14
C ASN A 132 -11.42 10.64 -11.19
N PRO A 133 -11.03 10.11 -10.02
CA PRO A 133 -10.23 8.89 -9.92
C PRO A 133 -10.84 7.61 -10.51
N ARG A 134 -12.15 7.63 -10.81
CA ARG A 134 -12.84 6.50 -11.44
C ARG A 134 -12.34 6.27 -12.87
N ASN A 135 -12.08 7.35 -13.60
CA ASN A 135 -11.80 7.30 -15.04
C ASN A 135 -10.43 7.91 -15.39
N GLU A 136 -9.78 8.55 -14.42
CA GLU A 136 -8.54 9.28 -14.64
C GLU A 136 -7.38 8.66 -13.86
N SER A 137 -6.17 8.92 -14.35
CA SER A 137 -4.91 8.49 -13.73
C SER A 137 -4.04 9.68 -13.42
N LEU A 138 -3.30 9.60 -12.32
CA LEU A 138 -2.28 10.58 -11.97
C LEU A 138 -1.13 10.47 -12.97
N THR A 139 -1.00 11.45 -13.86
CA THR A 139 0.00 11.42 -14.93
C THR A 139 1.05 12.50 -14.73
N THR A 140 2.32 12.13 -14.84
CA THR A 140 3.47 13.03 -14.72
C THR A 140 4.58 12.67 -15.71
N VAL A 141 5.34 13.67 -16.14
CA VAL A 141 6.53 13.49 -16.98
C VAL A 141 7.74 13.85 -16.14
N LEU A 142 8.61 12.87 -15.90
CA LEU A 142 9.76 13.00 -15.01
C LEU A 142 11.06 12.90 -15.78
N ARG A 143 12.00 13.78 -15.45
CA ARG A 143 13.40 13.64 -15.87
C ARG A 143 14.03 12.39 -15.27
N PRO A 144 15.20 11.95 -15.79
CA PRO A 144 15.97 10.89 -15.16
C PRO A 144 16.15 11.13 -13.66
N HIS A 145 15.91 10.12 -12.84
CA HIS A 145 16.09 10.15 -11.37
C HIS A 145 15.24 11.17 -10.61
N ALA A 146 14.28 11.82 -11.27
CA ALA A 146 13.38 12.79 -10.64
C ALA A 146 12.24 12.08 -9.88
N THR A 147 11.74 12.74 -8.85
CA THR A 147 10.56 12.31 -8.08
C THR A 147 9.54 13.43 -8.12
N ALA A 148 8.30 13.12 -8.51
CA ALA A 148 7.17 13.99 -8.21
C ALA A 148 6.56 13.60 -6.86
N LEU A 149 6.31 14.59 -6.00
CA LEU A 149 5.65 14.38 -4.72
C LEU A 149 4.28 15.05 -4.76
N PHE A 150 3.24 14.28 -4.51
CA PHE A 150 1.86 14.70 -4.63
C PHE A 150 1.17 14.73 -3.28
N LYS A 151 0.34 15.76 -3.10
CA LYS A 151 -0.71 15.84 -2.09
C LYS A 151 -2.05 15.74 -2.79
N ILE A 152 -2.82 14.72 -2.44
CA ILE A 152 -4.15 14.46 -3.00
C ILE A 152 -5.16 14.75 -1.91
N THR A 153 -6.05 15.72 -2.15
CA THR A 153 -7.06 16.16 -1.18
C THR A 153 -8.45 15.90 -1.73
N THR A 154 -9.25 15.10 -1.04
CA THR A 154 -10.68 14.97 -1.36
C THR A 154 -11.39 16.29 -1.06
N LEU A 155 -12.03 16.89 -2.06
CA LEU A 155 -12.71 18.19 -1.93
C LEU A 155 -14.08 18.09 -1.26
N THR A 156 -14.75 16.95 -1.41
CA THR A 156 -16.07 16.73 -0.85
C THR A 156 -15.99 16.23 0.59
N ASN A 157 -16.75 16.82 1.52
CA ASN A 157 -16.84 16.34 2.90
C ASN A 157 -17.86 15.18 3.06
N LEU A 158 -17.83 14.24 2.11
CA LEU A 158 -18.60 13.01 2.15
C LEU A 158 -17.64 11.86 2.36
N ALA A 159 -17.85 11.07 3.41
CA ALA A 159 -17.04 9.88 3.71
C ALA A 159 -16.94 8.93 2.52
N ALA A 160 -18.03 8.79 1.75
CA ALA A 160 -18.10 7.97 0.55
C ALA A 160 -17.15 8.43 -0.58
N CYS A 161 -16.68 9.68 -0.54
CA CYS A 161 -15.65 10.21 -1.44
C CYS A 161 -14.21 10.01 -0.92
N ARG A 162 -14.02 9.23 0.15
CA ARG A 162 -12.69 8.87 0.68
C ARG A 162 -12.50 7.35 0.73
N PRO A 163 -12.70 6.61 -0.37
CA PRO A 163 -12.68 5.16 -0.35
C PRO A 163 -11.24 4.65 -0.44
N THR A 164 -10.35 5.03 0.47
CA THR A 164 -8.97 4.52 0.48
C THR A 164 -8.88 3.28 1.34
N LEU A 165 -8.32 2.21 0.79
CA LEU A 165 -7.91 1.03 1.51
C LEU A 165 -6.38 1.02 1.61
N PRO A 166 -5.79 0.51 2.70
CA PRO A 166 -4.38 0.13 2.71
C PRO A 166 -4.10 -0.81 1.54
N THR A 167 -3.20 -0.39 0.66
CA THR A 167 -2.86 -1.10 -0.58
C THR A 167 -1.34 -1.22 -0.70
N GLY A 168 -0.86 -2.42 -1.01
CA GLY A 168 0.54 -2.69 -1.23
C GLY A 168 0.84 -4.17 -1.12
N ALA A 169 2.12 -4.53 -1.13
CA ALA A 169 2.49 -5.93 -0.93
C ALA A 169 2.47 -6.30 0.55
N ILE A 170 2.02 -7.53 0.81
CA ILE A 170 2.18 -8.24 2.07
C ILE A 170 3.46 -9.07 1.93
N TYR A 171 4.40 -8.98 2.87
CA TYR A 171 5.68 -9.68 2.74
C TYR A 171 6.21 -10.22 4.06
N LEU A 172 6.97 -11.30 4.01
CA LEU A 172 7.66 -11.88 5.17
C LEU A 172 8.75 -10.93 5.66
N THR A 173 8.79 -10.62 6.95
CA THR A 173 9.81 -9.71 7.50
C THR A 173 11.21 -10.34 7.54
N SER A 174 11.29 -11.66 7.58
CA SER A 174 12.54 -12.44 7.67
C SER A 174 13.24 -12.60 6.32
N SER A 175 12.49 -12.93 5.27
CA SER A 175 13.03 -13.24 3.93
C SER A 175 12.68 -12.19 2.87
N LEU A 176 11.85 -11.21 3.19
CA LEU A 176 11.36 -10.18 2.27
C LEU A 176 10.66 -10.74 1.02
N LEU A 177 10.19 -11.99 1.06
CA LEU A 177 9.33 -12.56 0.02
C LEU A 177 7.91 -12.00 0.15
N CYS A 178 7.31 -11.66 -0.97
CA CYS A 178 5.96 -11.13 -1.08
C CYS A 178 4.94 -12.26 -1.22
N MET A 179 3.76 -12.04 -0.65
CA MET A 179 2.54 -12.78 -0.95
C MET A 179 2.16 -12.52 -2.42
N ASP A 180 2.12 -13.58 -3.21
CA ASP A 180 2.08 -13.55 -4.67
C ASP A 180 0.98 -14.48 -5.19
N VAL A 181 0.07 -13.97 -6.00
CA VAL A 181 -0.88 -14.79 -6.75
C VAL A 181 -0.13 -15.47 -7.91
N PHE A 182 -0.12 -16.80 -7.90
CA PHE A 182 0.64 -17.58 -8.86
C PHE A 182 0.37 -17.15 -10.31
N ASN A 183 1.44 -16.78 -11.01
CA ASN A 183 1.45 -16.46 -12.43
C ASN A 183 0.44 -15.35 -12.84
N SER A 184 0.07 -14.47 -11.90
CA SER A 184 -0.97 -13.45 -12.12
C SER A 184 -2.32 -14.01 -12.61
N GLU A 185 -2.62 -15.27 -12.29
CA GLU A 185 -3.89 -15.88 -12.66
C GLU A 185 -5.05 -15.27 -11.85
N THR A 186 -6.24 -15.29 -12.44
CA THR A 186 -7.47 -14.76 -11.82
C THR A 186 -8.55 -15.83 -11.64
N ALA A 187 -8.19 -17.11 -11.82
CA ALA A 187 -9.12 -18.21 -11.66
C ALA A 187 -9.40 -18.48 -10.16
N PRO A 188 -10.65 -18.77 -9.77
CA PRO A 188 -10.95 -19.23 -8.41
C PRO A 188 -10.13 -20.48 -8.06
N GLY A 189 -9.53 -20.47 -6.87
CA GLY A 189 -8.66 -21.55 -6.38
C GLY A 189 -7.19 -21.42 -6.80
N THR A 190 -6.80 -20.38 -7.54
CA THR A 190 -5.38 -20.11 -7.85
C THR A 190 -4.58 -20.00 -6.55
N PRO A 191 -3.46 -20.74 -6.40
CA PRO A 191 -2.63 -20.70 -5.20
C PRO A 191 -1.97 -19.34 -4.95
N VAL A 192 -1.82 -19.00 -3.68
CA VAL A 192 -0.99 -17.88 -3.22
C VAL A 192 0.34 -18.42 -2.71
N LEU A 193 1.43 -17.76 -3.09
CA LEU A 193 2.79 -18.15 -2.82
C LEU A 193 3.52 -17.09 -1.99
N ALA A 194 4.63 -17.47 -1.34
CA ALA A 194 5.71 -16.56 -1.05
C ALA A 194 6.68 -16.57 -2.23
N PHE A 195 6.93 -15.40 -2.81
CA PHE A 195 7.80 -15.24 -3.98
C PHE A 195 8.60 -13.93 -3.93
N GLN A 196 9.62 -13.79 -4.78
CA GLN A 196 10.42 -12.57 -4.83
C GLN A 196 9.53 -11.34 -5.03
N CYS A 197 9.71 -10.30 -4.21
CA CYS A 197 8.95 -9.06 -4.33
C CYS A 197 9.28 -8.34 -5.66
N THR A 198 8.41 -8.51 -6.65
CA THR A 198 8.42 -7.76 -7.92
C THR A 198 7.59 -6.50 -7.84
N ARG A 199 6.64 -6.43 -6.88
CA ARG A 199 5.66 -5.34 -6.72
C ARG A 199 4.74 -5.16 -7.94
N ASN A 200 4.64 -6.21 -8.77
CA ASN A 200 3.68 -6.34 -9.86
C ASN A 200 2.26 -6.53 -9.31
N GLU A 201 1.27 -6.50 -10.20
CA GLU A 201 -0.15 -6.47 -9.82
C GLU A 201 -0.59 -7.68 -8.98
N ASN A 202 -0.04 -8.85 -9.25
CA ASN A 202 -0.30 -10.10 -8.53
C ASN A 202 0.30 -10.14 -7.11
N GLN A 203 1.04 -9.12 -6.71
CA GLN A 203 1.56 -8.92 -5.35
C GLN A 203 0.94 -7.71 -4.65
N LEU A 204 -0.06 -7.08 -5.26
CA LEU A 204 -0.76 -5.93 -4.69
C LEU A 204 -2.07 -6.36 -4.05
N TRP A 205 -2.15 -6.14 -2.74
CA TRP A 205 -3.27 -6.51 -1.91
C TRP A 205 -3.91 -5.27 -1.30
N GLN A 206 -5.23 -5.23 -1.29
CA GLN A 206 -6.00 -4.28 -0.50
C GLN A 206 -6.51 -4.97 0.76
N THR A 207 -6.48 -4.26 1.88
CA THR A 207 -6.99 -4.77 3.16
C THR A 207 -8.10 -3.88 3.68
N SER A 208 -9.06 -4.46 4.39
CA SER A 208 -10.20 -3.74 4.95
C SER A 208 -10.67 -4.44 6.22
N SER A 209 -11.13 -3.67 7.21
CA SER A 209 -11.85 -4.17 8.39
C SER A 209 -13.37 -4.20 8.21
N VAL A 210 -13.85 -3.98 6.98
CA VAL A 210 -15.25 -4.09 6.57
C VAL A 210 -15.36 -5.18 5.49
N PRO A 211 -16.40 -6.02 5.51
CA PRO A 211 -16.57 -7.09 4.54
C PRO A 211 -16.73 -6.60 3.10
N PRO A 212 -16.42 -7.44 2.09
CA PRO A 212 -16.76 -7.19 0.69
C PRO A 212 -18.29 -6.97 0.53
N PRO A 213 -18.75 -6.07 -0.36
CA PRO A 213 -18.00 -5.34 -1.35
C PRO A 213 -17.32 -4.07 -0.80
N PHE A 214 -16.79 -4.04 0.42
CA PHE A 214 -15.94 -2.95 0.92
C PHE A 214 -16.62 -1.58 0.81
N GLU A 215 -17.92 -1.55 1.13
CA GLU A 215 -18.68 -0.31 1.16
C GLU A 215 -18.22 0.50 2.39
N ASN A 216 -17.54 1.61 2.11
CA ASN A 216 -17.08 2.69 3.00
C ASN A 216 -16.78 2.34 4.49
N PRO A 217 -15.51 2.40 4.95
CA PRO A 217 -15.09 2.01 6.29
C PRO A 217 -15.49 2.94 7.46
N GLN A 218 -16.36 3.93 7.27
CA GLN A 218 -16.74 4.84 8.37
C GLN A 218 -18.03 4.43 9.08
N SER A 219 -18.04 3.25 9.69
CA SER A 219 -18.82 3.03 10.92
C SER A 219 -18.02 2.23 11.94
N SER A 220 -17.61 2.92 13.01
CA SER A 220 -17.12 2.38 14.30
C SER A 220 -15.64 1.89 14.28
N VAL A 221 -14.71 2.21 15.19
CA VAL A 221 -14.67 2.84 16.52
C VAL A 221 -13.24 3.39 16.70
N GLY A 222 -13.07 4.63 17.17
CA GLY A 222 -11.77 5.07 17.72
C GLY A 222 -11.55 4.43 19.10
N PRO A 223 -10.31 4.10 19.52
CA PRO A 223 -10.10 3.32 20.74
C PRO A 223 -10.71 4.08 21.94
N SER A 224 -11.72 3.46 22.55
CA SER A 224 -12.13 3.83 23.90
C SER A 224 -11.00 3.43 24.85
N ALA A 225 -10.66 4.33 25.76
CA ALA A 225 -9.58 4.16 26.71
C ALA A 225 -9.78 2.91 27.59
N GLY A 226 -9.10 1.85 27.22
CA GLY A 226 -8.98 0.56 27.89
C GLY A 226 -8.08 -0.28 26.99
N TRP A 227 -7.12 -1.02 27.54
CA TRP A 227 -6.25 -1.90 26.74
C TRP A 227 -7.11 -3.02 26.12
N THR A 228 -7.70 -2.76 24.96
CA THR A 228 -8.40 -3.74 24.13
C THR A 228 -7.41 -4.38 23.19
N ASP A 229 -7.57 -5.67 22.98
CA ASP A 229 -6.85 -6.50 22.03
C ASP A 229 -6.52 -5.75 20.69
N PRO A 230 -5.23 -5.62 20.32
CA PRO A 230 -4.83 -4.88 19.11
C PRO A 230 -5.10 -5.64 17.81
N ARG A 231 -5.60 -6.88 17.89
CA ARG A 231 -5.88 -7.73 16.73
C ARG A 231 -7.04 -7.16 15.91
N THR A 232 -6.84 -7.10 14.58
CA THR A 232 -7.83 -6.55 13.65
C THR A 232 -8.38 -7.64 12.74
N LEU A 233 -9.70 -7.79 12.67
CA LEU A 233 -10.38 -8.57 11.63
C LEU A 233 -10.19 -7.88 10.29
N LEU A 234 -9.77 -8.65 9.30
CA LEU A 234 -9.40 -8.20 7.97
C LEU A 234 -10.00 -9.11 6.89
N TRP A 235 -10.38 -8.46 5.81
CA TRP A 235 -10.56 -9.06 4.51
C TRP A 235 -9.43 -8.55 3.62
N ILE A 236 -8.84 -9.46 2.84
CA ILE A 236 -7.68 -9.18 2.00
C ILE A 236 -8.07 -9.55 0.57
N LYS A 237 -7.85 -8.66 -0.39
CA LYS A 237 -8.20 -8.91 -1.79
C LYS A 237 -7.18 -8.40 -2.79
N THR A 238 -7.18 -8.99 -3.97
CA THR A 238 -6.48 -8.48 -5.15
C THR A 238 -7.20 -7.25 -5.72
N LEU A 239 -6.54 -6.54 -6.64
CA LEU A 239 -7.16 -5.41 -7.34
C LEU A 239 -8.25 -5.84 -8.33
N ASP A 240 -8.24 -7.10 -8.77
CA ASP A 240 -9.30 -7.74 -9.57
C ASP A 240 -10.50 -8.23 -8.73
N ASN A 241 -10.55 -7.83 -7.45
CA ASN A 241 -11.65 -8.12 -6.53
C ASN A 241 -11.84 -9.61 -6.21
N LEU A 242 -10.72 -10.35 -6.15
CA LEU A 242 -10.67 -11.72 -5.63
C LEU A 242 -10.11 -11.68 -4.20
N CYS A 243 -10.76 -12.36 -3.28
CA CYS A 243 -10.38 -12.38 -1.86
C CYS A 243 -9.39 -13.52 -1.58
N LEU A 244 -8.45 -13.25 -0.67
CA LEU A 244 -7.62 -14.25 -0.04
C LEU A 244 -8.52 -15.21 0.73
N ASP A 245 -8.39 -16.49 0.43
CA ASP A 245 -9.28 -17.55 0.89
C ASP A 245 -8.45 -18.79 1.23
N THR A 246 -9.08 -19.74 1.89
CA THR A 246 -8.58 -21.11 1.98
C THR A 246 -9.20 -21.97 0.87
N GLU A 247 -8.68 -23.18 0.67
CA GLU A 247 -9.15 -24.11 -0.37
C GLU A 247 -10.69 -24.22 -0.54
N LEU A 248 -11.14 -24.46 -1.78
CA LEU A 248 -12.56 -24.41 -2.17
C LEU A 248 -13.46 -25.35 -1.33
N GLY A 249 -14.51 -24.77 -0.74
CA GLY A 249 -15.61 -25.47 -0.07
C GLY A 249 -15.91 -24.93 1.34
N ASN A 250 -17.11 -25.16 1.86
CA ASN A 250 -17.49 -24.82 3.25
C ASN A 250 -16.86 -25.79 4.26
N VAL A 251 -15.59 -26.14 4.09
CA VAL A 251 -14.89 -27.09 4.96
C VAL A 251 -14.02 -26.30 5.92
N THR A 252 -14.13 -26.58 7.21
CA THR A 252 -13.25 -26.00 8.22
C THR A 252 -11.79 -26.35 7.89
N PRO A 253 -10.92 -25.36 7.65
CA PRO A 253 -9.54 -25.63 7.24
C PRO A 253 -8.75 -26.40 8.29
N ALA A 254 -7.89 -27.32 7.84
CA ALA A 254 -6.99 -28.10 8.69
C ALA A 254 -5.54 -27.59 8.56
N PRO A 255 -4.62 -27.97 9.47
CA PRO A 255 -3.19 -27.69 9.26
C PRO A 255 -2.72 -28.30 7.94
N GLY A 256 -2.19 -27.47 7.05
CA GLY A 256 -1.76 -27.82 5.70
C GLY A 256 -2.69 -27.34 4.59
N SER A 257 -3.91 -26.88 4.92
CA SER A 257 -4.85 -26.32 3.94
C SER A 257 -4.20 -25.18 3.14
N LYS A 258 -4.45 -25.18 1.83
CA LYS A 258 -3.85 -24.20 0.91
C LYS A 258 -4.48 -22.82 1.09
N VAL A 259 -3.66 -21.79 0.90
CA VAL A 259 -4.15 -20.42 0.73
C VAL A 259 -4.27 -20.13 -0.77
N VAL A 260 -5.42 -19.61 -1.17
CA VAL A 260 -5.80 -19.38 -2.58
C VAL A 260 -6.49 -18.03 -2.72
N ILE A 261 -6.86 -17.67 -3.94
CA ILE A 261 -7.79 -16.57 -4.21
C ILE A 261 -9.14 -17.10 -4.74
N ASN A 262 -10.23 -16.45 -4.35
CA ASN A 262 -11.59 -16.79 -4.78
C ASN A 262 -12.46 -15.53 -4.93
N PRO A 263 -13.63 -15.61 -5.59
CA PRO A 263 -14.60 -14.53 -5.56
C PRO A 263 -14.94 -14.14 -4.12
N CYS A 264 -14.93 -12.84 -3.84
CA CYS A 264 -15.22 -12.32 -2.52
C CYS A 264 -16.66 -12.63 -2.07
N ASP A 265 -16.83 -13.13 -0.86
CA ASP A 265 -18.10 -13.45 -0.23
C ASP A 265 -18.03 -13.11 1.26
N ALA A 266 -18.77 -12.07 1.68
CA ALA A 266 -18.78 -11.57 3.05
C ALA A 266 -19.22 -12.61 4.09
N THR A 267 -19.99 -13.61 3.65
CA THR A 267 -20.54 -14.63 4.55
C THR A 267 -19.57 -15.80 4.78
N ARG A 268 -18.48 -15.87 4.02
CA ARG A 268 -17.50 -16.96 4.13
C ARG A 268 -16.49 -16.68 5.22
N GLU A 269 -16.51 -17.52 6.24
CA GLU A 269 -15.50 -17.54 7.30
C GLU A 269 -14.09 -17.83 6.75
N THR A 270 -13.98 -18.57 5.65
CA THR A 270 -12.72 -18.92 4.97
C THR A 270 -11.97 -17.73 4.38
N GLN A 271 -12.65 -16.59 4.23
CA GLN A 271 -12.10 -15.33 3.71
C GLN A 271 -11.87 -14.29 4.83
N GLN A 272 -12.02 -14.68 6.09
CA GLN A 272 -11.84 -13.81 7.25
C GLN A 272 -10.49 -14.09 7.91
N TRP A 273 -9.70 -13.03 8.00
CA TRP A 273 -8.34 -13.07 8.53
C TRP A 273 -8.23 -12.16 9.74
N THR A 274 -7.36 -12.48 10.68
CA THR A 274 -7.03 -11.59 11.79
C THR A 274 -5.53 -11.33 11.78
N TYR A 275 -5.15 -10.06 11.88
CA TYR A 275 -3.76 -9.65 11.97
C TYR A 275 -3.44 -9.18 13.39
N ASP A 276 -2.38 -9.75 13.95
CA ASP A 276 -1.78 -9.29 15.20
C ASP A 276 -0.58 -8.40 14.88
N PRO A 277 -0.65 -7.07 15.09
CA PRO A 277 0.45 -6.16 14.79
C PRO A 277 1.63 -6.28 15.76
N MET A 278 1.44 -6.86 16.95
CA MET A 278 2.54 -7.06 17.91
C MET A 278 3.39 -8.27 17.54
N LEU A 279 2.75 -9.33 17.04
CA LEU A 279 3.44 -10.56 16.62
C LEU A 279 3.76 -10.56 15.11
N GLY A 280 3.13 -9.70 14.33
CA GLY A 280 3.18 -9.70 12.87
C GLY A 280 2.49 -10.93 12.26
N THR A 281 1.68 -11.66 13.02
CA THR A 281 1.05 -12.91 12.54
C THR A 281 -0.29 -12.62 11.88
N LEU A 282 -0.46 -13.15 10.66
CA LEU A 282 -1.72 -13.17 9.94
C LEU A 282 -2.32 -14.57 10.04
N PHE A 283 -3.52 -14.70 10.61
CA PHE A 283 -4.13 -16.01 10.85
C PHE A 283 -5.60 -16.04 10.46
N HIS A 284 -6.08 -17.23 10.12
CA HIS A 284 -7.46 -17.49 9.77
C HIS A 284 -8.35 -17.31 11.00
N THR A 285 -9.34 -16.41 10.93
CA THR A 285 -10.10 -15.93 12.10
C THR A 285 -10.81 -17.06 12.84
N TYR A 286 -11.39 -18.02 12.11
CA TYR A 286 -12.20 -19.08 12.73
C TYR A 286 -11.35 -20.21 13.35
N THR A 287 -10.26 -20.61 12.70
CA THR A 287 -9.45 -21.76 13.15
C THR A 287 -8.24 -21.36 14.00
N GLY A 288 -7.83 -20.09 13.95
CA GLY A 288 -6.62 -19.61 14.61
C GLY A 288 -5.32 -20.11 13.98
N PHE A 289 -5.36 -20.72 12.78
CA PHE A 289 -4.14 -21.15 12.08
C PHE A 289 -3.50 -19.99 11.33
N CYS A 290 -2.19 -19.84 11.46
CA CYS A 290 -1.40 -18.81 10.81
C CYS A 290 -1.15 -19.14 9.34
N ILE A 291 -1.11 -18.12 8.50
CA ILE A 291 -0.53 -18.22 7.16
C ILE A 291 0.97 -18.45 7.32
N GLU A 292 1.44 -19.56 6.77
CA GLU A 292 2.84 -19.98 6.78
C GLU A 292 3.37 -20.10 5.36
N ALA A 293 4.59 -19.59 5.16
CA ALA A 293 5.42 -19.89 4.00
C ALA A 293 6.46 -20.95 4.38
N PRO A 294 6.18 -22.26 4.19
CA PRO A 294 7.04 -23.33 4.68
C PRO A 294 8.44 -23.24 4.04
N GLY A 295 9.48 -23.16 4.88
CA GLY A 295 10.86 -23.10 4.41
C GLY A 295 11.37 -21.70 4.01
N ALA A 296 10.51 -20.67 4.00
CA ALA A 296 10.86 -19.28 3.63
C ALA A 296 11.68 -18.53 4.71
N THR A 297 12.72 -19.16 5.25
CA THR A 297 13.51 -18.69 6.40
C THR A 297 14.79 -17.94 6.01
N THR A 298 15.19 -17.96 4.74
CA THR A 298 16.37 -17.21 4.26
C THR A 298 16.14 -16.65 2.85
N LEU A 299 16.87 -15.57 2.51
CA LEU A 299 16.84 -14.87 1.21
C LEU A 299 17.27 -15.74 0.00
N GLN A 300 17.69 -16.99 0.20
CA GLN A 300 18.31 -17.81 -0.84
C GLN A 300 17.39 -18.80 -1.55
N ASP A 301 16.11 -18.90 -1.16
CA ASP A 301 15.18 -19.82 -1.83
C ASP A 301 14.32 -19.05 -2.86
N VAL A 302 14.74 -19.11 -4.13
CA VAL A 302 13.99 -18.57 -5.29
C VAL A 302 12.83 -19.51 -5.69
N SER A 303 12.54 -20.51 -4.87
CA SER A 303 11.50 -21.50 -5.11
C SER A 303 10.10 -20.89 -4.98
N LEU A 304 9.18 -21.38 -5.78
CA LEU A 304 7.75 -21.14 -5.61
C LEU A 304 7.32 -21.81 -4.31
N ILE A 305 7.10 -21.04 -3.23
CA ILE A 305 6.71 -21.57 -1.91
C ILE A 305 5.21 -21.38 -1.73
N PRO A 306 4.37 -22.43 -1.84
CA PRO A 306 2.95 -22.30 -1.62
C PRO A 306 2.64 -21.95 -0.16
N LEU A 307 1.78 -20.95 0.03
CA LEU A 307 1.29 -20.60 1.36
C LEU A 307 0.26 -21.63 1.82
N ARG A 308 0.31 -21.92 3.11
CA ARG A 308 -0.62 -22.84 3.77
C ARG A 308 -1.03 -22.31 5.12
N LEU A 309 -2.13 -22.83 5.64
CA LEU A 309 -2.46 -22.69 7.05
C LEU A 309 -1.65 -23.67 7.88
N TRP A 310 -1.13 -23.21 9.02
CA TRP A 310 -0.44 -24.07 9.96
C TRP A 310 -0.65 -23.60 11.41
N LYS A 311 -0.29 -24.45 12.36
CA LYS A 311 -0.27 -24.04 13.77
C LYS A 311 0.63 -22.82 13.94
N CYS A 312 0.09 -21.75 14.51
CA CYS A 312 0.89 -20.59 14.90
C CYS A 312 2.00 -21.05 15.85
N GLY A 313 3.23 -20.65 15.60
CA GLY A 313 4.32 -20.77 16.55
C GLY A 313 4.75 -19.40 17.04
N ASP A 314 5.35 -19.34 18.23
CA ASP A 314 5.92 -18.11 18.76
C ASP A 314 7.03 -17.61 17.83
N GLN A 315 6.79 -16.47 17.18
CA GLN A 315 7.73 -15.77 16.29
C GLN A 315 8.46 -16.66 15.26
N LYS A 316 7.73 -17.59 14.63
CA LYS A 316 8.27 -18.31 13.49
C LYS A 316 8.48 -17.34 12.33
N ASP A 317 9.72 -17.18 11.88
CA ASP A 317 10.10 -16.30 10.76
C ASP A 317 9.27 -16.50 9.49
N SER A 318 8.77 -17.71 9.25
CA SER A 318 7.88 -18.07 8.12
C SER A 318 6.40 -17.66 8.30
N GLN A 319 6.05 -17.04 9.43
CA GLN A 319 4.68 -16.66 9.82
C GLN A 319 4.57 -15.18 10.23
N VAL A 320 5.67 -14.41 10.13
CA VAL A 320 5.70 -12.98 10.46
C VAL A 320 5.62 -12.16 9.18
N TRP A 321 4.53 -11.42 9.03
CA TRP A 321 4.13 -10.69 7.85
C TRP A 321 4.04 -9.19 8.14
N SER A 322 4.53 -8.38 7.19
CA SER A 322 4.30 -6.94 7.15
C SER A 322 3.10 -6.65 6.25
N MET A 323 2.10 -5.97 6.80
CA MET A 323 0.86 -5.61 6.10
C MET A 323 0.94 -4.21 5.47
N PRO A 324 0.22 -3.92 4.37
CA PRO A 324 0.10 -2.57 3.84
C PRO A 324 -0.50 -1.61 4.88
N ALA A 325 -0.14 -0.32 4.78
CA ALA A 325 -0.55 0.75 5.69
C ALA A 325 -1.49 1.75 5.01
#